data_AF-A0A523I480-F1
#
_entry.id   AF-A0A523I480-F1
#
_cell.length_a   1.000
_cell.length_b   1.000
_cell.length_c   1.000
_cell.angle_alpha   90.00
_cell.angle_beta   90.00
_cell.angle_gamma   90.00
#
_symmetry.space_group_name_H-M   'P 1'
#
loop_
_entity.id
_entity.type
_entity.pdbx_description
1 polymer ?
#
loop_
_entity_poly.entity_id
_entity_poly.type
_entity_poly.pdbx_seq_one_letter_code
_entity_poly.pdbx_strand_id
1 'polypeptide(L)'
;MFRRHNGTSHISISSAYNDCLFSTLTKRHAGFRRSPCCFYGKIHPNGIAIFPSKPIYLRNLDIEYPYRQESNFYYLSGFEEPESMLVINPSHPKYKYIMYVRKRDRRRETYDGPRAGVEGAMSTFKADTSLYIEDFNRTIFSFIRFDRPNLLHILN
;
A
#
# COMPACT_ATOMS: atom_id res chain seq x y z
N MET A 1 29.82 -28.79 -2.07
CA MET A 1 29.23 -28.43 -0.75
C MET A 1 28.39 -27.16 -0.92
N PHE A 2 27.20 -27.28 -1.50
CA PHE A 2 26.28 -26.16 -1.70
C PHE A 2 25.38 -26.04 -0.47
N ARG A 3 25.56 -24.96 0.31
CA ARG A 3 24.71 -24.65 1.47
C ARG A 3 23.34 -24.18 0.97
N ARG A 4 22.30 -24.91 1.35
CA ARG A 4 20.90 -24.51 1.21
C ARG A 4 20.65 -23.26 2.06
N HIS A 5 20.40 -22.10 1.44
CA HIS A 5 19.77 -20.97 2.11
C HIS A 5 18.25 -21.19 2.09
N ASN A 6 17.75 -21.92 3.08
CA ASN A 6 16.33 -22.06 3.36
C ASN A 6 15.86 -20.84 4.17
N GLY A 7 14.77 -20.19 3.75
CA GLY A 7 14.04 -19.29 4.65
C GLY A 7 13.29 -18.11 4.03
N THR A 8 12.75 -18.20 2.81
CA THR A 8 11.65 -17.31 2.41
C THR A 8 10.42 -17.70 3.23
N SER A 9 10.28 -17.14 4.43
CA SER A 9 9.03 -17.20 5.17
C SER A 9 8.00 -16.36 4.41
N HIS A 10 7.28 -17.00 3.49
CA HIS A 10 6.09 -16.42 2.91
C HIS A 10 5.05 -16.29 4.02
N ILE A 11 5.00 -15.12 4.67
CA ILE A 11 3.85 -14.77 5.49
C ILE A 11 2.71 -14.56 4.49
N SER A 12 1.89 -15.59 4.30
CA SER A 12 0.65 -15.44 3.57
C SER A 12 -0.21 -14.43 4.32
N ILE A 13 -0.64 -13.37 3.64
CA ILE A 13 -1.43 -12.30 4.25
C ILE A 13 -2.69 -12.91 4.92
N SER A 14 -3.21 -14.02 4.40
CA SER A 14 -4.32 -14.79 4.99
C SER A 14 -4.09 -15.19 6.46
N SER A 15 -2.86 -15.52 6.86
CA SER A 15 -2.51 -15.78 8.27
C SER A 15 -2.52 -14.50 9.11
N ALA A 16 -2.05 -13.37 8.56
CA ALA A 16 -2.13 -12.07 9.22
C ALA A 16 -3.57 -11.52 9.33
N TYR A 17 -4.44 -11.84 8.36
CA TYR A 17 -5.86 -11.50 8.37
C TYR A 17 -6.61 -12.16 9.53
N ASN A 18 -6.35 -13.45 9.80
CA ASN A 18 -7.10 -14.23 10.80
C ASN A 18 -6.76 -13.84 12.25
N ASP A 19 -5.51 -13.50 12.55
CA ASP A 19 -5.12 -13.10 13.92
C ASP A 19 -5.67 -11.71 14.29
N CYS A 20 -5.77 -10.79 13.33
CA CYS A 20 -6.30 -9.45 13.57
C CYS A 20 -7.86 -9.43 13.53
N LEU A 21 -8.50 -10.50 13.02
CA LEU A 21 -9.96 -10.67 13.01
C LEU A 21 -10.54 -10.96 14.40
N PHE A 22 -9.80 -11.62 15.29
CA PHE A 22 -10.35 -12.07 16.57
C PHE A 22 -10.46 -10.96 17.63
N SER A 23 -9.65 -9.90 17.54
CA SER A 23 -9.66 -8.79 18.51
C SER A 23 -10.73 -7.71 18.24
N THR A 24 -11.49 -7.83 17.14
CA THR A 24 -12.36 -6.74 16.63
C THR A 24 -13.86 -7.07 16.52
N LEU A 25 -14.34 -8.18 17.08
CA LEU A 25 -15.76 -8.57 16.97
C LEU A 25 -16.77 -7.69 17.74
N THR A 26 -16.33 -6.63 18.44
CA THR A 26 -17.21 -5.79 19.29
C THR A 26 -17.54 -4.39 18.78
N LYS A 27 -17.08 -3.94 17.60
CA LYS A 27 -17.49 -2.63 17.06
C LYS A 27 -18.22 -2.76 15.72
N ARG A 28 -19.53 -2.99 15.84
CA ARG A 28 -20.49 -2.70 14.77
C ARG A 28 -20.60 -1.17 14.65
N HIS A 29 -20.72 -0.68 13.41
CA HIS A 29 -20.98 0.70 12.97
C HIS A 29 -19.77 1.53 12.49
N ALA A 30 -19.79 1.75 11.17
CA ALA A 30 -19.19 2.82 10.36
C ALA A 30 -17.66 2.85 10.16
N GLY A 31 -17.22 2.58 8.92
CA GLY A 31 -15.92 2.98 8.39
C GLY A 31 -14.76 2.08 8.83
N PHE A 32 -14.70 0.87 8.27
CA PHE A 32 -13.67 -0.12 8.58
C PHE A 32 -12.31 0.28 8.00
N ARG A 33 -11.63 1.20 8.68
CA ARG A 33 -10.21 1.49 8.45
C ARG A 33 -9.42 0.84 9.58
N ARG A 34 -8.86 -0.35 9.32
CA ARG A 34 -7.97 -1.00 10.30
C ARG A 34 -6.64 -0.25 10.34
N SER A 35 -6.16 0.01 11.55
CA SER A 35 -4.92 0.76 11.75
C SER A 35 -3.72 -0.06 11.24
N PRO A 36 -2.78 0.54 10.48
CA PRO A 36 -1.57 -0.13 10.01
C PRO A 36 -0.70 -0.71 11.13
N CYS A 37 -0.91 -0.29 12.39
CA CYS A 37 -0.13 -0.71 13.54
C CYS A 37 -0.15 -2.23 13.79
N CYS A 38 -1.30 -2.91 13.60
CA CYS A 38 -1.40 -4.38 13.72
C CYS A 38 -0.51 -5.06 12.67
N PHE A 39 -0.40 -4.44 11.49
CA PHE A 39 0.39 -4.97 10.38
C PHE A 39 1.90 -4.81 10.60
N TYR A 40 2.35 -3.74 11.29
CA TYR A 40 3.77 -3.53 11.59
C TYR A 40 4.40 -4.70 12.37
N GLY A 41 3.66 -5.32 13.29
CA GLY A 41 4.16 -6.47 14.06
C GLY A 41 4.32 -7.76 13.25
N LYS A 42 3.77 -7.82 12.04
CA LYS A 42 3.86 -8.98 11.14
C LYS A 42 4.98 -8.82 10.10
N ILE A 43 5.41 -7.59 9.83
CA ILE A 43 6.54 -7.34 8.94
C ILE A 43 7.83 -7.53 9.73
N HIS A 44 8.83 -8.14 9.10
CA HIS A 44 10.16 -8.25 9.68
C HIS A 44 10.71 -6.84 10.05
N PRO A 45 11.42 -6.65 11.18
CA PRO A 45 11.90 -5.33 11.61
C PRO A 45 12.81 -4.59 10.60
N ASN A 46 13.40 -5.33 9.66
CA ASN A 46 14.21 -4.82 8.54
C ASN A 46 13.55 -5.04 7.16
N GLY A 47 12.28 -5.41 7.12
CA GLY A 47 11.53 -5.65 5.90
C GLY A 47 10.81 -4.40 5.40
N ILE A 48 10.48 -4.39 4.11
CA ILE A 48 9.62 -3.38 3.49
C ILE A 48 8.50 -4.09 2.73
N ALA A 49 7.27 -3.65 2.95
CA ALA A 49 6.10 -4.18 2.26
C ALA A 49 5.61 -3.16 1.24
N ILE A 50 5.39 -3.60 0.00
CA ILE A 50 4.96 -2.75 -1.10
C ILE A 50 3.67 -3.33 -1.67
N PHE A 51 2.64 -2.50 -1.73
CA PHE A 51 1.32 -2.83 -2.24
C PHE A 51 1.04 -1.93 -3.44
N PRO A 52 1.11 -2.45 -4.67
CA PRO A 52 0.71 -1.70 -5.84
C PRO A 52 -0.82 -1.61 -5.92
N SER A 53 -1.33 -0.50 -6.47
CA SER A 53 -2.73 -0.41 -6.87
C SER A 53 -3.04 -1.34 -8.03
N LYS A 54 -4.30 -1.76 -8.14
CA LYS A 54 -4.76 -2.49 -9.32
C LYS A 54 -4.74 -1.56 -10.55
N PRO A 55 -4.31 -2.04 -11.75
CA PRO A 55 -4.43 -1.24 -12.96
C PRO A 55 -5.90 -1.10 -13.38
N ILE A 56 -6.17 -0.10 -14.22
CA ILE A 56 -7.46 0.04 -14.91
C ILE A 56 -7.55 -1.03 -16.00
N TYR A 57 -8.72 -1.67 -16.13
CA TYR A 57 -8.98 -2.66 -17.17
C TYR A 57 -9.98 -2.11 -18.18
N LEU A 58 -9.63 -2.25 -19.46
CA LEU A 58 -10.53 -1.92 -20.56
C LEU A 58 -11.53 -3.05 -20.76
N ARG A 59 -12.80 -2.69 -20.92
CA ARG A 59 -13.85 -3.58 -21.38
C ARG A 59 -13.76 -3.71 -22.90
N ASN A 60 -13.94 -2.60 -23.60
CA ASN A 60 -13.87 -2.50 -25.06
C ASN A 60 -13.20 -1.18 -25.43
N LEU A 61 -12.05 -1.20 -26.10
CA LEU A 61 -11.32 -0.02 -26.61
C LEU A 61 -11.31 1.20 -25.67
N ASP A 62 -12.32 2.05 -25.75
CA ASP A 62 -12.50 3.32 -25.03
C ASP A 62 -13.33 3.22 -23.74
N ILE A 63 -13.94 2.07 -23.47
CA ILE A 63 -14.77 1.83 -22.29
C ILE A 63 -13.98 1.05 -21.23
N GLU A 64 -13.83 1.64 -20.06
CA GLU A 64 -13.23 1.03 -18.88
C GLU A 64 -14.25 0.22 -18.06
N TYR A 65 -13.80 -0.84 -17.40
CA TYR A 65 -14.58 -1.45 -16.31
C TYR A 65 -14.61 -0.51 -15.09
N PRO A 66 -15.68 -0.56 -14.28
CA PRO A 66 -15.69 0.12 -12.99
C PRO A 66 -14.46 -0.25 -12.17
N TYR A 67 -13.72 0.76 -11.74
CA TYR A 67 -12.47 0.54 -11.03
C TYR A 67 -12.74 -0.15 -9.69
N ARG A 68 -11.98 -1.21 -9.41
CA ARG A 68 -11.96 -1.88 -8.11
C ARG A 68 -10.51 -2.04 -7.69
N GLN A 69 -10.19 -1.48 -6.54
CA GLN A 69 -8.85 -1.55 -5.97
C GLN A 69 -8.44 -2.98 -5.57
N GLU A 70 -7.14 -3.22 -5.50
CA GLU A 70 -6.57 -4.43 -4.89
C GLU A 70 -7.01 -4.52 -3.41
N SER A 71 -7.36 -5.72 -2.95
CA SER A 71 -8.05 -5.91 -1.67
C SER A 71 -7.15 -5.60 -0.47
N ASN A 72 -5.87 -6.00 -0.50
CA ASN A 72 -4.91 -5.69 0.58
C ASN A 72 -4.60 -4.20 0.61
N PHE A 73 -4.34 -3.61 -0.56
CA PHE A 73 -4.14 -2.18 -0.69
C PHE A 73 -5.31 -1.39 -0.10
N TYR A 74 -6.53 -1.72 -0.52
CA TYR A 74 -7.75 -1.05 -0.06
C TYR A 74 -7.99 -1.28 1.44
N TYR A 75 -7.78 -2.49 1.94
CA TYR A 75 -7.96 -2.80 3.35
C TYR A 75 -7.00 -2.01 4.27
N LEU A 76 -5.76 -1.79 3.82
CA LEU A 76 -4.74 -1.07 4.60
C LEU A 76 -4.84 0.45 4.49
N SER A 77 -5.36 0.97 3.37
CA SER A 77 -5.39 2.42 3.10
C SER A 77 -6.78 3.03 3.02
N GLY A 78 -7.77 2.29 2.54
CA GLY A 78 -9.06 2.80 2.11
C GLY A 78 -8.99 3.60 0.80
N PHE A 79 -7.85 3.60 0.11
CA PHE A 79 -7.61 4.44 -1.08
C PHE A 79 -8.03 3.73 -2.37
N GLU A 80 -8.86 4.36 -3.18
CA GLU A 80 -9.53 3.74 -4.33
C GLU A 80 -9.09 4.32 -5.68
N GLU A 81 -7.99 5.07 -5.76
CA GLU A 81 -7.50 5.56 -7.05
C GLU A 81 -6.42 4.65 -7.67
N PRO A 82 -6.44 4.47 -9.00
CA PRO A 82 -5.40 3.74 -9.73
C PRO A 82 -4.08 4.51 -9.82
N GLU A 83 -3.06 3.80 -10.30
CA GLU A 83 -1.66 4.26 -10.42
C GLU A 83 -1.17 4.87 -9.09
N SER A 84 -1.40 4.12 -8.02
CA SER A 84 -0.96 4.43 -6.68
C SER A 84 -0.18 3.26 -6.07
N MET A 85 0.59 3.54 -5.02
CA MET A 85 1.39 2.51 -4.36
C MET A 85 1.52 2.82 -2.88
N LEU A 86 1.29 1.82 -2.04
CA LEU A 86 1.43 1.91 -0.60
C LEU A 86 2.72 1.21 -0.20
N VAL A 87 3.55 1.91 0.57
CA VAL A 87 4.80 1.38 1.10
C VAL A 87 4.75 1.44 2.63
N ILE A 88 4.99 0.29 3.24
CA ILE A 88 5.08 0.16 4.69
C ILE A 88 6.52 -0.22 5.08
N ASN A 89 7.15 0.66 5.86
CA ASN A 89 8.52 0.50 6.34
C ASN A 89 8.58 0.65 7.87
N PRO A 90 8.36 -0.42 8.65
CA PRO A 90 8.34 -0.34 10.11
C PRO A 90 9.70 0.07 10.72
N SER A 91 10.80 -0.16 9.99
CA SER A 91 12.16 0.14 10.42
C SER A 91 12.45 1.64 10.45
N HIS A 92 11.76 2.42 9.62
CA HIS A 92 12.05 3.84 9.48
C HIS A 92 11.40 4.64 10.64
N PRO A 93 12.11 5.58 11.31
CA PRO A 93 11.56 6.32 12.44
C PRO A 93 10.39 7.24 12.05
N LYS A 94 10.49 7.91 10.90
CA LYS A 94 9.50 8.90 10.41
C LYS A 94 8.58 8.38 9.29
N TYR A 95 9.14 7.75 8.26
CA TYR A 95 8.42 7.33 7.06
C TYR A 95 7.98 5.87 7.14
N LYS A 96 6.99 5.58 7.99
CA LYS A 96 6.48 4.21 8.18
C LYS A 96 5.36 3.86 7.22
N TYR A 97 4.49 4.82 6.94
CA TYR A 97 3.32 4.67 6.09
C TYR A 97 3.35 5.69 4.95
N ILE A 98 3.84 5.26 3.78
CA ILE A 98 4.12 6.14 2.64
C ILE A 98 3.13 5.81 1.51
N MET A 99 2.48 6.84 0.96
CA MET A 99 1.56 6.68 -0.18
C MET A 99 2.05 7.42 -1.42
N TYR A 100 2.23 6.69 -2.50
CA TYR A 100 2.46 7.24 -3.83
C TYR A 100 1.13 7.39 -4.54
N VAL A 101 0.85 8.58 -5.04
CA VAL A 101 -0.41 8.92 -5.69
C VAL A 101 -0.16 9.68 -6.98
N ARG A 102 -1.18 9.79 -7.82
CA ARG A 102 -1.09 10.55 -9.06
C ARG A 102 -1.12 12.04 -8.79
N LYS A 103 -0.55 12.80 -9.73
CA LYS A 103 -0.74 14.26 -9.76
C LYS A 103 -2.20 14.58 -10.03
N ARG A 104 -2.64 15.67 -9.41
CA ARG A 104 -3.93 16.29 -9.71
C ARG A 104 -3.87 16.89 -11.11
N ASP A 105 -4.91 16.66 -11.89
CA ASP A 105 -5.04 17.20 -13.25
C ASP A 105 -6.45 17.77 -13.37
N ARG A 106 -6.55 19.10 -13.37
CA ARG A 106 -7.85 19.81 -13.40
C ARG A 106 -8.68 19.47 -14.64
N ARG A 107 -8.04 19.20 -15.77
CA ARG A 107 -8.76 18.83 -17.00
C ARG A 107 -9.39 17.47 -16.82
N ARG A 108 -8.64 16.48 -16.33
CA ARG A 108 -9.16 15.14 -16.08
C ARG A 108 -10.15 15.07 -14.91
N GLU A 109 -9.94 15.86 -13.85
CA GLU A 109 -10.85 15.89 -12.70
C GLU A 109 -12.29 16.32 -13.08
N THR A 110 -12.45 17.02 -14.20
CA THR A 110 -13.77 17.37 -14.74
C THR A 110 -14.53 16.14 -15.28
N TYR A 111 -13.80 15.10 -15.70
CA TYR A 111 -14.36 13.87 -16.29
C TYR A 111 -14.30 12.69 -15.31
N ASP A 112 -13.14 12.44 -14.70
CA ASP A 112 -12.86 11.31 -13.81
C ASP A 112 -13.37 11.56 -12.38
N GLY A 113 -13.70 12.81 -12.05
CA GLY A 113 -13.96 13.26 -10.68
C GLY A 113 -12.70 13.70 -9.93
N PRO A 114 -12.87 14.18 -8.68
CA PRO A 114 -11.78 14.75 -7.89
C PRO A 114 -10.73 13.69 -7.53
N ARG A 115 -9.46 14.07 -7.65
CA ARG A 115 -8.32 13.26 -7.17
C ARG A 115 -7.86 13.79 -5.82
N ALA A 116 -7.52 12.87 -4.91
CA ALA A 116 -7.01 13.22 -3.58
C ALA A 116 -5.68 13.97 -3.66
N GLY A 117 -4.79 13.54 -4.56
CA GLY A 117 -3.41 14.04 -4.62
C GLY A 117 -2.64 13.81 -3.31
N VAL A 118 -1.46 14.43 -3.22
CA VAL A 118 -0.54 14.27 -2.08
C VAL A 118 -1.16 14.80 -0.78
N GLU A 119 -1.85 15.94 -0.84
CA GLU A 119 -2.51 16.54 0.33
C GLU A 119 -3.68 15.70 0.82
N GLY A 120 -4.51 15.16 -0.09
CA GLY A 120 -5.62 14.27 0.27
C GLY A 120 -5.12 12.97 0.88
N ALA A 121 -4.04 12.39 0.36
CA ALA A 121 -3.38 11.21 0.91
C ALA A 121 -2.94 11.42 2.38
N MET A 122 -2.38 12.58 2.71
CA MET A 122 -1.97 12.89 4.09
C MET A 122 -3.16 13.24 4.99
N SER A 123 -4.07 14.10 4.53
CA SER A 123 -5.16 14.63 5.36
C SER A 123 -6.28 13.60 5.61
N THR A 124 -6.74 12.92 4.56
CA THR A 124 -7.85 11.96 4.59
C THR A 124 -7.33 10.56 4.90
N PHE A 125 -6.32 10.11 4.15
CA PHE A 125 -5.78 8.74 4.26
C PHE A 125 -4.65 8.63 5.28
N LYS A 126 -4.35 9.67 6.06
CA LYS A 126 -3.34 9.70 7.15
C LYS A 126 -2.02 9.04 6.75
N ALA A 127 -1.60 9.25 5.51
CA ALA A 127 -0.23 8.95 5.10
C ALA A 127 0.74 9.75 5.97
N ASP A 128 1.78 9.11 6.52
CA ASP A 128 2.87 9.85 7.20
C ASP A 128 3.58 10.77 6.19
N THR A 129 3.66 10.30 4.95
CA THR A 129 4.23 11.03 3.82
C THR A 129 3.56 10.56 2.54
N SER A 130 3.29 11.49 1.64
CA SER A 130 2.82 11.17 0.30
C SER A 130 3.69 11.81 -0.78
N LEU A 131 3.89 11.09 -1.87
CA LEU A 131 4.74 11.44 -3.00
C LEU A 131 4.00 11.13 -4.30
N TYR A 132 4.54 11.59 -5.43
CA TYR A 132 3.97 11.23 -6.73
C TYR A 132 4.44 9.86 -7.19
N ILE A 133 3.54 9.09 -7.80
CA ILE A 133 3.85 7.75 -8.33
C ILE A 133 4.99 7.76 -9.36
N GLU A 134 5.12 8.85 -10.12
CA GLU A 134 6.20 9.08 -11.07
C GLU A 134 7.59 9.06 -10.41
N ASP A 135 7.68 9.50 -9.16
CA ASP A 135 8.94 9.57 -8.41
C ASP A 135 9.29 8.24 -7.73
N PHE A 136 8.40 7.25 -7.73
CA PHE A 136 8.55 5.99 -6.99
C PHE A 136 9.90 5.31 -7.25
N ASN A 137 10.25 5.10 -8.52
CA ASN A 137 11.49 4.43 -8.90
C ASN A 137 12.74 5.18 -8.42
N ARG A 138 12.66 6.51 -8.28
CA ARG A 138 13.76 7.33 -7.81
C ARG A 138 13.86 7.33 -6.28
N THR A 139 12.73 7.43 -5.60
CA THR A 139 12.69 7.63 -4.14
C THR A 139 12.74 6.33 -3.37
N ILE A 140 12.28 5.22 -3.94
CA ILE A 140 12.20 3.93 -3.22
C ILE A 140 13.56 3.46 -2.69
N PHE A 141 14.64 3.68 -3.46
CA PHE A 141 15.99 3.33 -3.06
C PHE A 141 16.51 4.12 -1.85
N SER A 142 15.96 5.31 -1.57
CA SER A 142 16.32 6.06 -0.37
C SER A 142 15.72 5.46 0.91
N PHE A 143 14.58 4.77 0.78
CA PHE A 143 13.90 4.13 1.91
C PHE A 143 14.43 2.70 2.17
N ILE A 144 15.00 2.08 1.15
CA ILE A 144 15.61 0.75 1.24
C ILE A 144 17.07 0.91 1.71
N ARG A 145 17.42 0.35 2.87
CA ARG A 145 18.83 0.23 3.27
C ARG A 145 19.46 -0.94 2.49
N PHE A 146 20.54 -0.67 1.76
CA PHE A 146 21.25 -1.68 0.95
C PHE A 146 21.96 -2.77 1.77
N ASP A 147 22.22 -2.52 3.06
CA ASP A 147 23.15 -3.31 3.87
C ASP A 147 22.53 -4.56 4.55
N ARG A 148 21.30 -4.95 4.19
CA ARG A 148 20.62 -6.11 4.78
C ARG A 148 19.88 -6.90 3.68
N PRO A 149 19.80 -8.24 3.78
CA PRO A 149 18.99 -9.04 2.86
C PRO A 149 17.52 -8.68 3.05
N ASN A 150 17.02 -7.80 2.19
CA ASN A 150 15.70 -7.20 2.31
C ASN A 150 14.65 -8.21 1.87
N LEU A 151 13.80 -8.61 2.82
CA LEU A 151 12.55 -9.29 2.52
C LEU A 151 11.61 -8.24 1.91
N LEU A 152 11.72 -8.04 0.60
CA LEU A 152 10.79 -7.28 -0.24
C LEU A 152 9.57 -8.18 -0.50
N HIS A 153 8.48 -7.89 0.20
CA HIS A 153 7.20 -8.51 -0.10
C HIS A 153 6.40 -7.57 -1.01
N ILE A 154 6.43 -7.86 -2.31
CA ILE A 154 5.46 -7.32 -3.26
C ILE A 154 4.24 -8.25 -3.18
N LEU A 155 3.11 -7.69 -2.78
CA LEU A 155 1.88 -8.44 -2.61
C LEU A 155 0.88 -7.99 -3.68
N ASN A 156 0.48 -8.94 -4.54
CA ASN A 156 -0.57 -8.78 -5.56
C ASN A 156 -1.81 -9.57 -5.17
#